data_AF-A0A9Y4NU86-F1
#
_entry.id   AF-A0A9Y4NU86-F1
#
_cell.length_a   1.000
_cell.length_b   1.000
_cell.length_c   1.000
_cell.angle_alpha   90.00
_cell.angle_beta   90.00
_cell.angle_gamma   90.00
#
_symmetry.space_group_name_H-M   'P 1'
#
loop_
_entity.id
_entity.type
_entity.pdbx_description
1 polymer ?
#
loop_
_entity_poly.entity_id
_entity_poly.type
_entity_poly.pdbx_seq_one_letter_code
_entity_poly.pdbx_strand_id
1 'polypeptide(L)'
;MAAVQGGGALTASDYLVDLIAFLKSTFSVFTNLPGTPVEHATLPGKVAQTACMSACKHISTSLMQLLLDPEVRQISMGALHQLNADIQECESFARAGPVAGFQGDTLLLAFSDLRQLLDLFTQWDWSTYLADYGRPTCKYLRVNPHTALALLEKMRETSRKNNVFAQFRKTDRDRQKLIDTVIKQLRNLIAQHHT
;
A
#
# COMPACT_ATOMS: atom_id res chain seq x y z
N MET A 1 -5.40 30.95 -8.70
CA MET A 1 -4.18 30.23 -9.11
C MET A 1 -3.08 30.56 -8.13
N ALA A 2 -2.73 29.61 -7.26
CA ALA A 2 -1.53 29.67 -6.44
C ALA A 2 -1.05 28.22 -6.30
N ALA A 3 -0.01 27.89 -7.06
CA ALA A 3 0.69 26.63 -6.94
C ALA A 3 1.39 26.65 -5.57
N VAL A 4 1.01 25.74 -4.68
CA VAL A 4 1.81 25.45 -3.50
C VAL A 4 3.05 24.70 -4.00
N GLN A 5 4.11 25.47 -4.25
CA GLN A 5 5.46 24.94 -4.37
C GLN A 5 5.92 24.53 -2.97
N GLY A 6 6.01 23.23 -2.77
CA GLY A 6 6.49 22.58 -1.55
C GLY A 6 6.51 21.06 -1.73
N GLY A 7 6.86 20.58 -2.92
CA GLY A 7 6.93 19.17 -3.25
C GLY A 7 8.38 18.73 -3.42
N GLY A 8 9.14 18.68 -2.32
CA GLY A 8 10.25 17.73 -2.29
C GLY A 8 9.64 16.34 -2.47
N ALA A 9 10.21 15.50 -3.33
CA ALA A 9 9.79 14.12 -3.42
C ALA A 9 9.87 13.52 -2.00
N LEU A 10 8.75 13.02 -1.47
CA LEU A 10 8.75 12.35 -0.18
C LEU A 10 9.70 11.17 -0.28
N THR A 11 10.65 11.09 0.65
CA THR A 11 11.54 9.95 0.77
C THR A 11 10.89 8.89 1.66
N ALA A 12 11.31 7.65 1.53
CA ALA A 12 10.94 6.60 2.47
C ALA A 12 11.34 7.00 3.90
N SER A 13 10.61 6.45 4.87
CA SER A 13 10.88 6.63 6.29
C SER A 13 12.20 5.98 6.70
N ASP A 14 12.94 6.63 7.59
CA ASP A 14 14.25 6.15 8.07
C ASP A 14 14.16 4.71 8.62
N TYR A 15 13.09 4.41 9.36
CA TYR A 15 12.84 3.06 9.88
C TYR A 15 12.77 2.01 8.76
N LEU A 16 12.08 2.31 7.66
CA LEU A 16 11.97 1.36 6.55
C LEU A 16 13.30 1.20 5.82
N VAL A 17 14.04 2.29 5.63
CA VAL A 17 15.37 2.27 5.03
C VAL A 17 16.31 1.38 5.84
N ASP A 18 16.31 1.54 7.17
CA ASP A 18 17.09 0.71 8.10
C ASP A 18 16.65 -0.75 8.07
N LEU A 19 15.33 -1.01 8.02
CA LEU A 19 14.78 -2.36 7.92
C LEU A 19 15.23 -3.03 6.61
N ILE A 20 15.18 -2.33 5.48
CA ILE A 20 15.63 -2.85 4.18
C ILE A 20 17.14 -3.13 4.23
N ALA A 21 17.94 -2.25 4.82
CA ALA A 21 19.38 -2.46 4.98
C ALA A 21 19.68 -3.71 5.84
N PHE A 22 18.95 -3.88 6.94
CA PHE A 22 19.03 -5.05 7.81
C PHE A 22 18.67 -6.34 7.05
N LEU A 23 17.59 -6.34 6.26
CA LEU A 23 17.17 -7.49 5.47
C LEU A 23 18.20 -7.85 4.39
N LYS A 24 18.76 -6.85 3.69
CA LYS A 24 19.86 -7.06 2.72
C LYS A 24 21.05 -7.77 3.36
N SER A 25 21.47 -7.30 4.54
CA SER A 25 22.57 -7.90 5.30
C SER A 25 22.25 -9.35 5.71
N THR A 26 21.04 -9.57 6.22
CA THR A 26 20.58 -10.89 6.68
C THR A 26 20.48 -11.90 5.53
N PHE A 27 19.93 -11.51 4.38
CA PHE A 27 19.83 -12.39 3.22
C PHE A 27 21.20 -12.72 2.62
N SER A 28 22.12 -11.75 2.61
CA SER A 28 23.51 -12.00 2.22
C SER A 28 24.14 -13.10 3.08
N VAL A 29 23.95 -13.05 4.40
CA VAL A 29 24.42 -14.13 5.31
C VAL A 29 23.82 -15.48 4.92
N PHE A 30 22.51 -15.56 4.69
CA PHE A 30 21.87 -16.82 4.29
C PHE A 30 22.40 -17.38 2.97
N THR A 31 22.66 -16.53 1.98
CA THR A 31 23.20 -16.98 0.68
C THR A 31 24.65 -17.47 0.76
N ASN A 32 25.41 -17.02 1.76
CA ASN A 32 26.82 -17.38 1.95
C ASN A 32 27.01 -18.59 2.89
N LEU A 33 25.93 -19.15 3.47
CA LEU A 33 26.06 -20.34 4.30
C LEU A 33 26.51 -21.54 3.45
N PRO A 34 27.41 -22.39 3.97
CA PRO A 34 27.75 -23.64 3.32
C PRO A 34 26.51 -24.55 3.29
N GLY A 35 26.27 -25.23 2.18
CA GLY A 35 25.11 -26.09 2.08
C GLY A 35 25.17 -27.07 0.92
N THR A 36 24.35 -28.11 1.03
CA THR A 36 24.26 -29.15 0.02
C THR A 36 23.63 -28.60 -1.27
N PRO A 37 24.13 -29.04 -2.44
CA PRO A 37 23.42 -28.83 -3.70
C PRO A 37 22.05 -29.49 -3.63
N VAL A 38 21.04 -28.79 -4.11
CA VAL A 38 19.69 -29.29 -4.39
C VAL A 38 19.46 -29.06 -5.89
N GLU A 39 18.56 -29.79 -6.53
CA GLU A 39 18.28 -29.56 -7.96
C GLU A 39 18.07 -28.06 -8.27
N HIS A 40 18.91 -27.52 -9.15
CA HIS A 40 18.95 -26.13 -9.63
C HIS A 40 19.23 -25.03 -8.56
N ALA A 41 19.62 -25.35 -7.33
CA ALA A 41 19.97 -24.36 -6.28
C ALA A 41 20.80 -24.96 -5.12
N THR A 42 21.25 -24.16 -4.15
CA THR A 42 21.72 -24.70 -2.86
C THR A 42 20.60 -24.61 -1.83
N LEU A 43 20.59 -25.50 -0.83
CA LEU A 43 19.61 -25.43 0.27
C LEU A 43 19.61 -24.04 0.96
N PRO A 44 20.77 -23.42 1.26
CA PRO A 44 20.86 -22.03 1.72
C PRO A 44 20.22 -21.00 0.77
N GLY A 45 20.35 -21.19 -0.55
CA GLY A 45 19.68 -20.35 -1.54
C GLY A 45 18.15 -20.42 -1.43
N LYS A 46 17.57 -21.61 -1.23
CA LYS A 46 16.12 -21.76 -1.02
C LYS A 46 15.65 -21.16 0.31
N VAL A 47 16.46 -21.27 1.37
CA VAL A 47 16.18 -20.62 2.67
C VAL A 47 16.18 -19.10 2.51
N ALA A 48 17.19 -18.54 1.84
CA ALA A 48 17.26 -17.10 1.56
C ALA A 48 16.05 -16.62 0.74
N GLN A 49 15.65 -17.36 -0.31
CA GLN A 49 14.46 -17.03 -1.10
C GLN A 49 13.18 -17.05 -0.25
N THR A 50 12.99 -18.08 0.57
CA THR A 50 11.81 -18.22 1.42
C THR A 50 11.76 -17.10 2.46
N ALA A 51 12.90 -16.78 3.09
CA ALA A 51 13.02 -15.69 4.04
C ALA A 51 12.72 -14.34 3.38
N CYS A 52 13.25 -14.11 2.18
CA CYS A 52 13.00 -12.89 1.41
C CYS A 52 11.53 -12.69 1.03
N MET A 53 10.89 -13.72 0.48
CA MET A 53 9.47 -13.69 0.15
C MET A 53 8.62 -13.47 1.42
N SER A 54 8.95 -14.16 2.51
CA SER A 54 8.23 -14.03 3.78
C SER A 54 8.37 -12.63 4.37
N ALA A 55 9.57 -12.05 4.34
CA ALA A 55 9.81 -10.69 4.80
C ALA A 55 9.03 -9.66 3.97
N CYS A 56 9.06 -9.77 2.64
CA CYS A 56 8.32 -8.85 1.75
C CYS A 56 6.81 -8.92 2.00
N LYS A 57 6.26 -10.15 2.11
CA LYS A 57 4.85 -10.35 2.46
C LYS A 57 4.52 -9.79 3.84
N HIS A 58 5.39 -10.01 4.82
CA HIS A 58 5.20 -9.51 6.17
C HIS A 58 5.17 -7.99 6.20
N ILE A 59 6.14 -7.31 5.57
CA ILE A 59 6.17 -5.84 5.48
C ILE A 59 4.87 -5.31 4.87
N SER A 60 4.48 -5.82 3.70
CA SER A 60 3.24 -5.41 3.02
C SER A 60 2.00 -5.58 3.92
N THR A 61 1.92 -6.72 4.61
CA THR A 61 0.82 -7.03 5.54
C THR A 61 0.82 -6.09 6.75
N SER A 62 1.98 -5.84 7.36
CA SER A 62 2.13 -4.96 8.51
C SER A 62 1.77 -3.51 8.17
N LEU A 63 2.17 -3.02 7.00
CA LEU A 63 1.83 -1.68 6.52
C LEU A 63 0.32 -1.56 6.21
N MET A 64 -0.29 -2.60 5.63
CA MET A 64 -1.74 -2.66 5.46
C MET A 64 -2.47 -2.68 6.81
N GLN A 65 -1.98 -3.45 7.78
CA GLN A 65 -2.56 -3.51 9.12
C GLN A 65 -2.46 -2.17 9.83
N LEU A 66 -1.36 -1.44 9.68
CA LEU A 66 -1.20 -0.10 10.25
C LEU A 66 -2.26 0.89 9.72
N LEU A 67 -2.65 0.77 8.44
CA LEU A 67 -3.75 1.57 7.87
C LEU A 67 -5.13 1.17 8.41
N LEU A 68 -5.32 -0.12 8.67
CA LEU A 68 -6.63 -0.69 9.00
C LEU A 68 -6.84 -0.89 10.50
N ASP A 69 -5.82 -0.64 11.32
CA ASP A 69 -5.82 -0.82 12.77
C ASP A 69 -7.04 -0.11 13.39
N PRO A 70 -7.94 -0.83 14.10
CA PRO A 70 -9.11 -0.25 14.74
C PRO A 70 -8.82 0.93 15.68
N GLU A 71 -7.64 0.95 16.29
CA GLU A 71 -7.21 2.03 17.19
C GLU A 71 -6.85 3.32 16.42
N VAL A 72 -6.46 3.19 15.15
CA VAL A 72 -6.19 4.32 14.25
C VAL A 72 -7.50 4.87 13.72
N ARG A 73 -8.05 5.88 14.41
CA ARG A 73 -9.36 6.48 14.04
C ARG A 73 -9.30 7.40 12.82
N GLN A 74 -8.13 7.93 12.50
CA GLN A 74 -7.96 9.03 11.56
C GLN A 74 -6.67 8.85 10.77
N ILE A 75 -6.74 9.00 9.44
CA ILE A 75 -5.59 8.94 8.54
C ILE A 75 -5.61 10.15 7.63
N SER A 76 -4.53 10.92 7.63
CA SER A 76 -4.40 12.08 6.75
C SER A 76 -3.92 11.68 5.36
N MET A 77 -4.17 12.54 4.37
CA MET A 77 -3.61 12.34 3.03
C MET A 77 -2.08 12.34 3.03
N GLY A 78 -1.46 13.13 3.91
CA GLY A 78 0.00 13.15 4.06
C GLY A 78 0.55 11.80 4.54
N ALA A 79 -0.13 11.13 5.47
CA ALA A 79 0.25 9.79 5.92
C ALA A 79 0.16 8.75 4.80
N LEU A 80 -0.88 8.83 3.94
CA LEU A 80 -0.98 7.97 2.76
C LEU A 80 0.11 8.23 1.73
N HIS A 81 0.47 9.50 1.51
CA HIS A 81 1.58 9.83 0.61
C HIS A 81 2.93 9.34 1.16
N GLN A 82 3.16 9.43 2.47
CA GLN A 82 4.35 8.88 3.10
C GLN A 82 4.41 7.36 2.95
N LEU A 83 3.31 6.67 3.22
CA LEU A 83 3.23 5.22 3.04
C LEU A 83 3.39 4.80 1.58
N ASN A 84 2.94 5.64 0.63
CA ASN A 84 3.19 5.42 -0.79
C ASN A 84 4.69 5.53 -1.13
N ALA A 85 5.44 6.45 -0.52
CA ALA A 85 6.90 6.52 -0.68
C ALA A 85 7.59 5.29 -0.06
N ASP A 86 7.14 4.84 1.11
CA ASP A 86 7.61 3.62 1.77
C ASP A 86 7.41 2.38 0.87
N ILE A 87 6.23 2.24 0.24
CA ILE A 87 5.96 1.12 -0.67
C ILE A 87 6.79 1.20 -1.94
N GLN A 88 7.05 2.40 -2.48
CA GLN A 88 7.94 2.55 -3.64
C GLN A 88 9.38 2.09 -3.34
N GLU A 89 9.86 2.32 -2.11
CA GLU A 89 11.17 1.83 -1.68
C GLU A 89 11.17 0.31 -1.51
N CYS A 90 10.11 -0.28 -0.94
CA CYS A 90 9.92 -1.73 -0.89
C CYS A 90 9.91 -2.38 -2.29
N GLU A 91 9.23 -1.76 -3.25
CA GLU A 91 9.19 -2.23 -4.63
C GLU A 91 10.56 -2.10 -5.31
N SER A 92 11.28 -1.01 -5.03
CA SER A 92 12.65 -0.82 -5.53
C SER A 92 13.60 -1.88 -4.96
N PHE A 93 13.47 -2.18 -3.67
CA PHE A 93 14.16 -3.29 -3.02
C PHE A 93 13.85 -4.63 -3.66
N ALA A 94 12.58 -4.94 -3.91
CA ALA A 94 12.17 -6.19 -4.53
C ALA A 94 12.66 -6.33 -5.97
N ARG A 95 12.61 -5.24 -6.76
CA ARG A 95 13.09 -5.19 -8.15
C ARG A 95 14.61 -5.33 -8.26
N ALA A 96 15.35 -4.90 -7.24
CA ALA A 96 16.80 -5.07 -7.17
C ALA A 96 17.23 -6.55 -7.03
N GLY A 97 16.30 -7.48 -6.81
CA GLY A 97 16.61 -8.91 -6.72
C GLY A 97 17.47 -9.22 -5.49
N PRO A 98 16.96 -9.00 -4.27
CA PRO A 98 17.76 -9.09 -3.04
C PRO A 98 18.22 -10.52 -2.73
N VAL A 99 17.60 -11.53 -3.34
CA VAL A 99 18.05 -12.92 -3.37
C VAL A 99 17.88 -13.47 -4.79
N ALA A 100 18.87 -14.18 -5.29
CA ALA A 100 18.82 -14.80 -6.62
C ALA A 100 17.79 -15.94 -6.69
N GLY A 101 17.26 -16.20 -7.90
CA GLY A 101 16.37 -17.33 -8.20
C GLY A 101 14.87 -17.03 -8.13
N PHE A 102 14.47 -15.79 -7.86
CA PHE A 102 13.12 -15.33 -8.19
C PHE A 102 12.96 -15.14 -9.70
N GLN A 103 11.80 -15.49 -10.24
CA GLN A 103 11.46 -15.27 -11.64
C GLN A 103 10.77 -13.93 -11.83
N GLY A 104 11.30 -13.06 -12.70
CA GLY A 104 10.68 -11.79 -13.08
C GLY A 104 10.19 -10.97 -11.87
N ASP A 105 8.97 -10.47 -11.95
CA ASP A 105 8.33 -9.60 -10.94
C ASP A 105 7.68 -10.37 -9.78
N THR A 106 8.01 -11.64 -9.57
CA THR A 106 7.37 -12.49 -8.53
C THR A 106 7.42 -11.84 -7.14
N LEU A 107 8.52 -11.18 -6.78
CA LEU A 107 8.66 -10.54 -5.48
C LEU A 107 7.82 -9.27 -5.34
N LEU A 108 7.56 -8.56 -6.45
CA LEU A 108 6.66 -7.39 -6.49
C LEU A 108 5.20 -7.77 -6.22
N LEU A 109 4.82 -9.02 -6.48
CA LEU A 109 3.48 -9.52 -6.16
C LEU A 109 3.15 -9.43 -4.66
N ALA A 110 4.17 -9.44 -3.78
CA ALA A 110 3.97 -9.29 -2.34
C ALA A 110 3.39 -7.90 -1.95
N PHE A 111 3.62 -6.88 -2.78
CA PHE A 111 3.21 -5.49 -2.51
C PHE A 111 1.98 -5.06 -3.33
N SER A 112 1.52 -5.88 -4.28
CA SER A 112 0.52 -5.48 -5.27
C SER A 112 -0.83 -5.06 -4.67
N ASP A 113 -1.30 -5.72 -3.61
CA ASP A 113 -2.58 -5.40 -2.98
C ASP A 113 -2.52 -4.00 -2.33
N LEU A 114 -1.45 -3.72 -1.58
CA LEU A 114 -1.23 -2.43 -0.94
C LEU A 114 -0.91 -1.32 -1.96
N ARG A 115 -0.15 -1.62 -3.01
CA ARG A 115 0.12 -0.70 -4.12
C ARG A 115 -1.16 -0.24 -4.78
N GLN A 116 -2.04 -1.17 -5.19
CA GLN A 116 -3.30 -0.82 -5.83
C GLN A 116 -4.22 -0.03 -4.90
N LEU A 117 -4.27 -0.37 -3.60
CA LEU A 117 -5.02 0.40 -2.63
C LEU A 117 -4.49 1.84 -2.54
N LEU A 118 -3.18 2.02 -2.35
CA LEU A 118 -2.58 3.35 -2.26
C LEU A 118 -2.76 4.15 -3.56
N ASP A 119 -2.65 3.51 -4.73
CA ASP A 119 -2.91 4.14 -6.02
C ASP A 119 -4.35 4.66 -6.14
N LEU A 120 -5.34 3.88 -5.72
CA LEU A 120 -6.74 4.31 -5.74
C LEU A 120 -6.95 5.59 -4.92
N PHE A 121 -6.35 5.63 -3.73
CA PHE A 121 -6.51 6.75 -2.80
C PHE A 121 -5.68 7.98 -3.17
N THR A 122 -4.45 7.79 -3.64
CA THR A 122 -3.55 8.88 -4.03
C THR A 122 -3.92 9.51 -5.36
N GLN A 123 -4.44 8.72 -6.31
CA GLN A 123 -4.94 9.22 -7.60
C GLN A 123 -6.42 9.63 -7.54
N TRP A 124 -7.13 9.30 -6.46
CA TRP A 124 -8.57 9.56 -6.30
C TRP A 124 -9.43 8.94 -7.42
N ASP A 125 -9.05 7.76 -7.91
CA ASP A 125 -9.59 7.14 -9.14
C ASP A 125 -10.86 6.29 -8.88
N TRP A 126 -11.73 6.79 -8.01
CA TRP A 126 -12.94 6.07 -7.56
C TRP A 126 -13.94 5.81 -8.68
N SER A 127 -14.01 6.70 -9.67
CA SER A 127 -14.88 6.50 -10.84
C SER A 127 -14.50 5.24 -11.61
N THR A 128 -13.20 5.04 -11.85
CA THR A 128 -12.69 3.86 -12.55
C THR A 128 -12.89 2.60 -11.70
N TYR A 129 -12.55 2.66 -10.41
CA TYR A 129 -12.75 1.54 -9.50
C TYR A 129 -14.21 1.06 -9.47
N LEU A 130 -15.16 1.97 -9.29
CA LEU A 130 -16.58 1.63 -9.17
C LEU A 130 -17.18 1.16 -10.49
N ALA A 131 -16.79 1.74 -11.62
CA ALA A 131 -17.33 1.38 -12.93
C ALA A 131 -16.84 0.00 -13.43
N ASP A 132 -15.60 -0.34 -13.11
CA ASP A 132 -14.97 -1.58 -13.57
C ASP A 132 -14.94 -2.69 -12.52
N TYR A 133 -15.47 -2.46 -11.31
CA TYR A 133 -15.48 -3.47 -10.25
C TYR A 133 -16.09 -4.80 -10.71
N GLY A 134 -15.43 -5.90 -10.40
CA GLY A 134 -15.84 -7.26 -10.80
C GLY A 134 -15.45 -7.65 -12.23
N ARG A 135 -14.94 -6.74 -13.06
CA ARG A 135 -14.41 -7.07 -14.40
C ARG A 135 -13.02 -7.71 -14.30
N PRO A 136 -12.70 -8.70 -15.14
CA PRO A 136 -11.39 -9.39 -15.09
C PRO A 136 -10.21 -8.48 -15.49
N THR A 137 -10.47 -7.39 -16.20
CA THR A 137 -9.46 -6.45 -16.71
C THR A 137 -9.44 -5.13 -15.94
N CYS A 138 -10.08 -5.04 -14.77
CA CYS A 138 -10.12 -3.80 -14.02
C CYS A 138 -8.75 -3.43 -13.43
N LYS A 139 -8.42 -2.14 -13.42
CA LYS A 139 -7.13 -1.60 -12.93
C LYS A 139 -6.85 -1.97 -11.47
N TYR A 140 -7.91 -2.04 -10.65
CA TYR A 140 -7.86 -2.20 -9.20
C TYR A 140 -8.39 -3.57 -8.75
N LEU A 141 -8.05 -4.63 -9.50
CA LEU A 141 -8.52 -6.00 -9.27
C LEU A 141 -8.26 -6.54 -7.86
N ARG A 142 -7.22 -6.05 -7.18
CA ARG A 142 -6.80 -6.50 -5.84
C ARG A 142 -7.42 -5.69 -4.70
N VAL A 143 -8.11 -4.59 -5.02
CA VAL A 143 -8.68 -3.72 -3.99
C VAL A 143 -10.01 -4.29 -3.51
N ASN A 144 -10.02 -4.81 -2.27
CA ASN A 144 -11.24 -5.22 -1.60
C ASN A 144 -12.09 -3.99 -1.19
N PRO A 145 -13.39 -3.94 -1.52
CA PRO A 145 -14.23 -2.79 -1.23
C PRO A 145 -14.43 -2.56 0.28
N HIS A 146 -14.35 -3.60 1.11
CA HIS A 146 -14.40 -3.46 2.58
C HIS A 146 -13.16 -2.74 3.11
N THR A 147 -11.99 -3.11 2.61
CA THR A 147 -10.71 -2.47 2.94
C THR A 147 -10.71 -1.01 2.51
N ALA A 148 -11.15 -0.73 1.28
CA ALA A 148 -11.28 0.63 0.77
C ALA A 148 -12.28 1.45 1.59
N LEU A 149 -13.44 0.88 1.96
CA LEU A 149 -14.42 1.56 2.80
C LEU A 149 -13.84 1.91 4.18
N ALA A 150 -13.18 0.96 4.85
CA ALA A 150 -12.59 1.17 6.17
C ALA A 150 -11.54 2.30 6.17
N LEU A 151 -10.67 2.33 5.16
CA LEU A 151 -9.67 3.40 5.03
C LEU A 151 -10.32 4.76 4.74
N LEU A 152 -11.32 4.79 3.85
CA LEU A 152 -12.02 6.02 3.48
C LEU A 152 -12.78 6.62 4.67
N GLU A 153 -13.34 5.79 5.55
CA GLU A 153 -13.99 6.22 6.78
C GLU A 153 -13.01 6.87 7.77
N LYS A 154 -11.80 6.32 7.91
CA LYS A 154 -10.72 6.93 8.71
C LYS A 154 -10.31 8.31 8.15
N MET A 155 -10.23 8.45 6.83
CA MET A 155 -9.92 9.75 6.19
C MET A 155 -11.04 10.78 6.33
N ARG A 156 -12.30 10.33 6.31
CA ARG A 156 -13.47 11.19 6.54
C ARG A 156 -13.39 11.85 7.92
N GLU A 157 -13.02 11.08 8.94
CA GLU A 157 -13.02 11.55 10.33
C GLU A 157 -11.94 12.63 10.56
N THR A 158 -10.79 12.54 9.90
CA THR A 158 -9.75 13.59 9.91
C THR A 158 -10.29 14.95 9.45
N SER A 159 -11.17 14.93 8.46
CA SER A 159 -11.76 16.15 7.88
C SER A 159 -12.79 16.81 8.82
N ARG A 160 -13.46 16.03 9.69
CA ARG A 160 -14.48 16.54 10.63
C ARG A 160 -13.92 17.30 11.83
N LYS A 161 -12.70 17.00 12.30
CA LYS A 161 -12.10 17.77 13.41
C LYS A 161 -11.56 19.14 12.97
N ASN A 162 -11.20 19.30 11.70
CA ASN A 162 -10.82 20.61 11.12
C ASN A 162 -12.05 21.51 10.81
N ASN A 163 -13.26 21.06 11.13
CA ASN A 163 -14.52 21.64 10.68
C ASN A 163 -14.90 22.98 11.35
N VAL A 164 -14.19 23.39 12.41
CA VAL A 164 -14.42 24.71 13.04
C VAL A 164 -14.01 25.86 12.11
N PHE A 165 -13.07 25.63 11.19
CA PHE A 165 -12.66 26.60 10.17
C PHE A 165 -13.05 26.20 8.73
N ALA A 166 -13.40 24.93 8.48
CA ALA A 166 -13.73 24.43 7.15
C ALA A 166 -15.08 24.94 6.60
N GLN A 167 -16.00 25.42 7.46
CA GLN A 167 -17.23 26.09 7.02
C GLN A 167 -16.96 27.31 6.13
N PHE A 168 -15.77 27.91 6.24
CA PHE A 168 -15.36 29.08 5.48
C PHE A 168 -14.67 28.76 4.14
N ARG A 169 -14.38 27.49 3.83
CA ARG A 169 -13.67 27.09 2.61
C ARG A 169 -14.51 26.14 1.74
N LYS A 170 -14.98 26.65 0.58
CA LYS A 170 -15.80 25.90 -0.39
C LYS A 170 -15.16 24.56 -0.80
N THR A 171 -13.85 24.54 -1.03
CA THR A 171 -13.08 23.37 -1.47
C THR A 171 -13.13 22.21 -0.48
N ASP A 172 -13.05 22.46 0.83
CA ASP A 172 -13.11 21.41 1.84
C ASP A 172 -14.49 20.75 1.91
N ARG A 173 -15.56 21.55 1.74
CA ARG A 173 -16.94 21.04 1.68
C ARG A 173 -17.18 20.14 0.47
N ASP A 174 -16.68 20.52 -0.69
CA ASP A 174 -16.85 19.73 -1.92
C ASP A 174 -16.08 18.41 -1.82
N ARG A 175 -14.88 18.42 -1.25
CA ARG A 175 -14.11 17.19 -0.94
C ARG A 175 -14.85 16.28 0.03
N GLN A 176 -15.45 16.84 1.08
CA GLN A 176 -16.22 16.08 2.07
C GLN A 176 -17.44 15.40 1.44
N LYS A 177 -18.19 16.12 0.60
CA LYS A 177 -19.31 15.56 -0.16
C LYS A 177 -18.87 14.41 -1.07
N LEU A 178 -17.70 14.54 -1.69
CA LEU A 178 -17.16 13.51 -2.56
C LEU A 178 -16.82 12.24 -1.77
N ILE A 179 -16.15 12.38 -0.62
CA ILE A 179 -15.90 11.26 0.31
C ILE A 179 -17.21 10.58 0.71
N ASP A 180 -18.21 11.35 1.15
CA ASP A 180 -19.50 10.79 1.60
C ASP A 180 -20.25 10.08 0.45
N THR A 181 -20.15 10.60 -0.77
CA THR A 181 -20.71 9.98 -1.97
C THR A 181 -20.06 8.63 -2.26
N VAL A 182 -18.72 8.58 -2.25
CA VAL A 182 -17.97 7.34 -2.48
C VAL A 182 -18.25 6.30 -1.39
N ILE A 183 -18.31 6.70 -0.12
CA ILE A 183 -18.69 5.80 0.99
C ILE A 183 -20.06 5.16 0.74
N LYS A 184 -21.05 5.95 0.31
CA LYS A 184 -22.39 5.42 -0.01
C LYS A 184 -22.34 4.42 -1.18
N GLN A 185 -21.58 4.74 -2.22
CA GLN A 185 -21.40 3.86 -3.38
C GLN A 185 -20.70 2.55 -3.00
N LEU A 186 -19.65 2.59 -2.18
CA LEU A 186 -18.95 1.40 -1.69
C LEU A 186 -19.87 0.51 -0.85
N ARG A 187 -20.68 1.09 0.04
CA ARG A 187 -21.64 0.32 0.84
C ARG A 187 -22.69 -0.36 -0.03
N ASN A 188 -23.20 0.34 -1.05
CA ASN A 188 -24.12 -0.26 -2.03
C ASN A 188 -23.46 -1.39 -2.83
N LEU A 189 -22.22 -1.18 -3.28
CA LEU A 189 -21.43 -2.18 -4.00
C LEU A 189 -21.23 -3.45 -3.17
N ILE A 190 -20.85 -3.30 -1.89
CA ILE A 190 -20.68 -4.41 -0.95
C ILE A 190 -21.99 -5.17 -0.76
N ALA A 191 -23.11 -4.46 -0.60
CA ALA A 191 -24.42 -5.08 -0.42
C ALA A 191 -24.87 -5.87 -1.66
N GLN A 192 -24.61 -5.37 -2.87
CA GLN A 192 -24.95 -6.04 -4.12
C GLN A 192 -24.15 -7.32 -4.36
N HIS A 193 -22.92 -7.39 -3.84
CA HIS A 193 -22.02 -8.53 -4.02
C HIS A 193 -22.11 -9.58 -2.89
N HIS A 194 -22.98 -9.39 -1.90
CA HIS A 194 -23.29 -10.35 -0.83
C HIS A 194 -24.53 -11.22 -1.12
N THR A 195 -25.25 -10.93 -2.22
CA THR A 195 -26.34 -11.74 -2.80
C THR A 195 -25.85 -12.49 -4.01
#